data_AF-A0A1F8TDF8-F1
#
_entry.id   AF-A0A1F8TDF8-F1
#
_cell.length_a   1.000
_cell.length_b   1.000
_cell.length_c   1.000
_cell.angle_alpha   90.00
_cell.angle_beta   90.00
_cell.angle_gamma   90.00
#
_symmetry.space_group_name_H-M   'P 1'
#
loop_
_entity.id
_entity.type
_entity.pdbx_description
1 polymer ?
#
loop_
_entity_poly.entity_id
_entity_poly.type
_entity_poly.pdbx_seq_one_letter_code
_entity_poly.pdbx_strand_id
1 'polypeptide(L)'
;MARFGEILREQRERKGITLEQAAEDTRIREKFLAALESGDHHALPGAVYTKGFLRSYAEYLDLESTDLVALYTAERVTTPEPPRTFQPMRPVMRSGVFISPTILVPVVVLAAVVMFVGYLSYQFASFATPPRIELLEPAAADTLARESEYIVRGRTVPDGRVTVRVFPGPETISDIRPASDGTFSATIKLRPGPNHVEIQVLDAAGKLSQVNRSIRYEVVAERTPGPEAPAVVVEQPAQGGTYTNSGVPVSGRVERGVVSLTVNGAPVTIGADGRFTDSIDYTAGTHALRFIAKTAAGAESAETRTVTVSFTAAVVTIRIEGGSAWLLARVDGKQAEGTGRVFEAGAVQTFTGKQVTIRTGNAAATQVIHNGELVGALGTAGQVVERTFTFQ
;
A
#
# COMPACT_ATOMS: atom_id res chain seq x y z
N MET A 1 20.36 87.33 -60.43
CA MET A 1 20.14 88.00 -59.13
C MET A 1 20.38 86.95 -58.06
N ALA A 2 21.31 87.18 -57.12
CA ALA A 2 21.58 86.24 -56.03
C ALA A 2 20.36 86.17 -55.10
N ARG A 3 19.96 84.96 -54.71
CA ARG A 3 18.81 84.77 -53.79
C ARG A 3 19.23 85.15 -52.38
N PHE A 4 18.32 85.70 -51.57
CA PHE A 4 18.66 86.14 -50.21
C PHE A 4 19.29 85.03 -49.34
N GLY A 5 18.87 83.77 -49.54
CA GLY A 5 19.41 82.62 -48.82
C GLY A 5 20.88 82.32 -49.13
N GLU A 6 21.31 82.53 -50.38
CA GLU A 6 22.70 82.34 -50.79
C GLU A 6 23.61 83.39 -50.12
N ILE A 7 23.13 84.63 -50.00
CA ILE A 7 23.86 85.72 -49.34
C ILE A 7 24.08 85.39 -47.85
N LEU A 8 23.04 84.91 -47.16
CA LEU A 8 23.15 84.50 -45.76
C LEU A 8 24.16 83.37 -45.59
N ARG A 9 24.06 82.33 -46.43
CA ARG A 9 24.95 81.18 -46.37
C ARG A 9 26.40 81.54 -46.62
N GLU A 10 26.66 82.32 -47.67
CA GLU A 10 28.02 82.73 -48.03
C GLU A 10 28.66 83.56 -46.91
N GLN A 11 27.90 84.45 -46.29
CA GLN A 11 28.39 85.30 -45.21
C GLN A 11 28.65 84.51 -43.92
N ARG A 12 27.77 83.55 -43.59
CA ARG A 12 28.02 82.61 -42.49
C ARG A 12 29.29 81.80 -42.74
N GLU A 13 29.44 81.22 -43.93
CA GLU A 13 30.61 80.40 -44.29
C GLU A 13 31.91 81.24 -44.31
N ARG A 14 31.87 82.49 -44.78
CA ARG A 14 33.02 83.42 -44.72
C ARG A 14 33.45 83.75 -43.29
N LYS A 15 32.51 83.81 -42.34
CA LYS A 15 32.80 83.98 -40.92
C LYS A 15 33.23 82.68 -40.23
N GLY A 16 33.20 81.55 -40.92
CA GLY A 16 33.57 80.24 -40.37
C GLY A 16 32.58 79.71 -39.32
N ILE A 17 31.34 80.21 -39.31
CA ILE A 17 30.32 79.85 -38.31
C ILE A 17 29.51 78.64 -38.80
N THR A 18 29.25 77.66 -37.94
CA THR A 18 28.37 76.54 -38.26
C THR A 18 26.90 76.92 -38.10
N LEU A 19 26.01 76.23 -38.81
CA LEU A 19 24.56 76.44 -38.67
C LEU A 19 24.07 76.18 -37.24
N GLU A 20 24.66 75.19 -36.56
CA GLU A 20 24.36 74.84 -35.17
C GLU A 20 24.73 75.98 -34.22
N GLN A 21 25.91 76.58 -34.40
CA GLN A 21 26.37 77.69 -33.57
C GLN A 21 25.53 78.96 -33.80
N ALA A 22 25.21 79.27 -35.05
CA ALA A 22 24.29 80.34 -35.38
C ALA A 22 22.89 80.13 -34.77
N ALA A 23 22.42 78.88 -34.72
CA ALA A 23 21.13 78.53 -34.13
C ALA A 23 21.11 78.74 -32.61
N GLU A 24 22.20 78.40 -31.94
CA GLU A 24 22.36 78.61 -30.49
C GLU A 24 22.39 80.10 -30.15
N ASP A 25 23.20 80.88 -30.87
CA ASP A 25 23.41 82.31 -30.61
C ASP A 25 22.16 83.16 -30.92
N THR A 26 21.51 82.90 -32.06
CA THR A 26 20.28 83.62 -32.45
C THR A 26 19.03 83.10 -31.75
N ARG A 27 19.12 81.95 -31.06
CA ARG A 27 17.99 81.19 -30.52
C ARG A 27 16.94 80.80 -31.57
N ILE A 28 17.32 80.76 -32.84
CA ILE A 28 16.49 80.29 -33.95
C ILE A 28 16.89 78.85 -34.21
N ARG A 29 15.92 77.92 -34.19
CA ARG A 29 16.22 76.49 -34.46
C ARG A 29 16.94 76.34 -35.80
N GLU A 30 18.00 75.54 -35.80
CA GLU A 30 18.86 75.28 -36.96
C GLU A 30 18.10 74.98 -38.25
N LYS A 31 17.06 74.14 -38.18
CA LYS A 31 16.20 73.82 -39.34
C LYS A 31 15.62 75.05 -40.05
N PHE A 32 15.36 76.13 -39.32
CA PHE A 32 14.81 77.36 -39.90
C PHE A 32 15.92 78.25 -40.49
N LEU A 33 17.11 78.27 -39.90
CA LEU A 33 18.27 78.94 -40.50
C LEU A 33 18.69 78.24 -41.79
N ALA A 34 18.74 76.91 -41.78
CA ALA A 34 18.99 76.10 -42.97
C ALA A 34 17.92 76.35 -44.06
N ALA A 35 16.65 76.48 -43.67
CA ALA A 35 15.57 76.82 -44.60
C ALA A 35 15.66 78.25 -45.16
N LEU A 36 16.16 79.22 -44.37
CA LEU A 36 16.45 80.57 -44.88
C LEU A 36 17.58 80.54 -45.90
N GLU A 37 18.65 79.79 -45.63
CA GLU A 37 19.80 79.65 -46.53
C GLU A 37 19.47 78.89 -47.82
N SER A 38 18.63 77.86 -47.75
CA SER A 38 18.22 77.07 -48.92
C SER A 38 17.07 77.69 -49.72
N GLY A 39 16.40 78.70 -49.16
CA GLY A 39 15.20 79.30 -49.74
C GLY A 39 13.95 78.41 -49.64
N ASP A 40 13.94 77.38 -48.79
CA ASP A 40 12.77 76.52 -48.58
C ASP A 40 11.69 77.22 -47.75
N HIS A 41 10.79 77.90 -48.45
CA HIS A 41 9.69 78.64 -47.83
C HIS A 41 8.63 77.76 -47.13
N HIS A 42 8.54 76.47 -47.46
CA HIS A 42 7.57 75.57 -46.85
C HIS A 42 8.02 75.09 -45.47
N ALA A 43 9.33 74.98 -45.25
CA ALA A 43 9.89 74.65 -43.95
C ALA A 43 9.90 75.81 -42.96
N LEU A 44 9.70 77.06 -43.43
CA LEU A 44 9.67 78.26 -42.60
C LEU A 44 8.31 78.44 -41.90
N PRO A 45 8.28 79.03 -40.69
CA PRO A 45 7.02 79.35 -40.02
C PRO A 45 6.26 80.48 -40.74
N GLY A 46 5.14 80.91 -40.15
CA GLY A 46 4.32 82.00 -40.70
C GLY A 46 5.15 83.27 -41.00
N ALA A 47 4.74 84.02 -42.01
CA ALA A 47 5.48 85.15 -42.59
C ALA A 47 6.05 86.16 -41.57
N VAL A 48 5.30 86.43 -40.50
CA VAL A 48 5.69 87.35 -39.43
C VAL A 48 6.94 86.85 -38.68
N TYR A 49 6.96 85.57 -38.31
CA TYR A 49 8.10 84.95 -37.62
C TYR A 49 9.31 84.85 -38.54
N THR A 50 9.10 84.51 -39.81
CA THR A 50 10.19 84.41 -40.78
C THR A 50 10.90 85.73 -41.02
N LYS A 51 10.17 86.85 -41.09
CA LYS A 51 10.79 88.19 -41.15
C LYS A 51 11.59 88.52 -39.89
N GLY A 52 11.10 88.11 -38.72
CA GLY A 52 11.82 88.26 -37.45
C GLY A 52 13.12 87.44 -37.41
N PHE A 53 13.06 86.18 -37.87
CA PHE A 53 14.23 85.30 -37.96
C PHE A 53 15.26 85.82 -38.95
N LEU A 54 14.82 86.27 -40.13
CA LEU A 54 15.69 86.84 -41.14
C LEU A 54 16.40 88.10 -40.61
N ARG A 55 15.69 88.97 -39.89
CA ARG A 55 16.30 90.16 -39.27
C ARG A 55 17.35 89.79 -38.24
N SER A 56 16.99 88.93 -37.29
CA SER A 56 17.90 88.50 -36.22
C SER A 56 19.12 87.75 -36.76
N TYR A 57 18.95 86.97 -37.82
CA TYR A 57 20.05 86.23 -38.43
C TYR A 57 20.94 87.12 -39.29
N ALA A 58 20.37 88.06 -40.05
CA ALA A 58 21.13 89.08 -40.78
C ALA A 58 21.98 89.93 -39.83
N GLU A 59 21.40 90.39 -38.72
CA GLU A 59 22.11 91.16 -37.69
C GLU A 59 23.26 90.36 -37.07
N TYR A 60 23.03 89.07 -36.76
CA TYR A 60 24.09 88.19 -36.26
C TYR A 60 25.24 87.98 -37.27
N LEU A 61 24.92 87.99 -38.57
CA LEU A 61 25.90 87.90 -39.64
C LEU A 61 26.53 89.25 -40.03
N ASP A 62 26.24 90.35 -39.32
CA ASP A 62 26.63 91.73 -39.64
C ASP A 62 26.20 92.15 -41.06
N LEU A 63 25.01 91.75 -41.46
CA LEU A 63 24.38 92.13 -42.73
C LEU A 63 23.23 93.11 -42.49
N GLU A 64 23.02 94.01 -43.45
CA GLU A 64 21.92 94.97 -43.42
C GLU A 64 20.56 94.25 -43.52
N SER A 65 19.86 94.19 -42.38
CA SER A 65 18.65 93.39 -42.23
C SER A 65 17.46 93.96 -43.02
N THR A 66 17.43 95.29 -43.23
CA THR A 66 16.37 95.97 -43.99
C THR A 66 16.35 95.52 -45.45
N ASP A 67 17.54 95.43 -46.06
CA ASP A 67 17.69 95.05 -47.47
C ASP A 67 17.38 93.56 -47.68
N LEU A 68 17.82 92.69 -46.79
CA LEU A 68 17.52 91.25 -46.85
C LEU A 68 16.03 90.96 -46.67
N VAL A 69 15.34 91.68 -45.77
CA VAL A 69 13.89 91.55 -45.60
C VAL A 69 13.14 92.07 -46.84
N ALA A 70 13.63 93.12 -47.49
CA ALA A 70 13.07 93.63 -48.74
C ALA A 70 13.24 92.61 -49.87
N LEU A 71 14.43 92.01 -50.03
CA LEU A 71 14.71 90.94 -50.99
C LEU A 71 13.83 89.71 -50.75
N TYR A 72 13.74 89.25 -49.50
CA TYR A 72 12.85 88.14 -49.12
C TYR A 72 11.39 88.46 -49.43
N THR A 73 10.93 89.69 -49.15
CA THR A 73 9.55 90.08 -49.44
C THR A 73 9.31 90.10 -50.94
N ALA A 74 10.22 90.65 -51.73
CA ALA A 74 10.15 90.68 -53.20
C ALA A 74 10.12 89.27 -53.81
N GLU A 75 10.93 88.33 -53.30
CA GLU A 75 10.89 86.93 -53.72
C GLU A 75 9.55 86.25 -53.35
N ARG A 76 9.01 86.54 -52.16
CA ARG A 76 7.74 85.95 -51.71
C ARG A 76 6.48 86.45 -52.43
N VAL A 77 6.48 87.64 -53.04
CA VAL A 77 5.29 88.19 -53.74
C VAL A 77 4.79 87.27 -54.88
N THR A 78 5.62 86.36 -55.37
CA THR A 78 5.24 85.41 -56.45
C THR A 78 4.40 84.21 -55.98
N THR A 79 4.19 84.00 -54.68
CA THR A 79 3.29 82.96 -54.15
C THR A 79 2.18 83.61 -53.33
N PRO A 80 0.92 83.68 -53.82
CA PRO A 80 -0.19 84.26 -53.07
C PRO A 80 -0.41 83.48 -51.76
N GLU A 81 -0.31 84.15 -50.62
CA GLU A 81 -0.82 83.61 -49.35
C GLU A 81 -2.36 83.56 -49.51
N PRO A 82 -3.00 82.37 -49.38
CA PRO A 82 -4.45 82.30 -49.50
C PRO A 82 -5.08 83.26 -48.47
N PRO A 83 -6.19 83.94 -48.80
CA PRO A 83 -6.84 84.85 -47.89
C PRO A 83 -7.08 84.12 -46.57
N ARG A 84 -6.55 84.69 -45.47
CA ARG A 84 -6.87 84.22 -44.12
C ARG A 84 -8.30 84.61 -43.83
N THR A 85 -9.24 83.86 -44.38
CA THR A 85 -10.60 83.80 -43.88
C THR A 85 -10.46 83.39 -42.42
N PHE A 86 -10.82 84.29 -41.51
CA PHE A 86 -11.04 83.95 -40.12
C PHE A 86 -12.23 82.98 -40.09
N GLN A 87 -11.98 81.71 -40.37
CA GLN A 87 -12.86 80.66 -39.88
C GLN A 87 -12.63 80.70 -38.38
N PRO A 88 -13.63 81.09 -37.56
CA PRO A 88 -13.49 80.92 -36.12
C PRO A 88 -13.02 79.49 -35.92
N MET A 89 -11.92 79.31 -35.19
CA MET A 89 -11.45 77.98 -34.82
C MET A 89 -12.68 77.24 -34.33
N ARG A 90 -13.13 76.22 -35.07
CA ARG A 90 -13.99 75.21 -34.46
C ARG A 90 -13.20 74.78 -33.24
N PRO A 91 -13.78 74.82 -32.04
CA PRO A 91 -13.08 74.36 -30.86
C PRO A 91 -12.49 73.01 -31.25
N VAL A 92 -11.16 72.88 -31.13
CA VAL A 92 -10.55 71.56 -31.11
C VAL A 92 -11.13 70.96 -29.85
N MET A 93 -12.26 70.28 -30.02
CA MET A 93 -12.85 69.46 -29.00
C MET A 93 -11.80 68.38 -28.85
N ARG A 94 -10.85 68.62 -27.94
CA ARG A 94 -10.09 67.53 -27.35
C ARG A 94 -11.16 66.53 -27.01
N SER A 95 -11.06 65.34 -27.58
CA SER A 95 -11.87 64.20 -27.17
C SER A 95 -11.44 63.82 -25.75
N GLY A 96 -11.58 64.74 -24.79
CA GLY A 96 -11.82 64.38 -23.42
C GLY A 96 -13.12 63.60 -23.48
N VAL A 97 -13.08 62.41 -22.91
CA VAL A 97 -14.27 61.57 -22.78
C VAL A 97 -15.28 62.36 -21.95
N PHE A 98 -16.16 63.12 -22.61
CA PHE A 98 -17.31 63.73 -21.96
C PHE A 98 -18.29 62.60 -21.71
N ILE A 99 -18.16 61.93 -20.56
CA ILE A 99 -19.13 60.93 -20.14
C ILE A 99 -20.43 61.68 -19.85
N SER A 100 -21.33 61.72 -20.82
CA SER A 100 -22.68 62.24 -20.63
C SER A 100 -23.35 61.52 -19.45
N PRO A 101 -24.06 62.22 -18.54
CA PRO A 101 -24.78 61.59 -17.43
C PRO A 101 -25.68 60.43 -17.88
N THR A 102 -26.22 60.49 -19.10
CA THR A 102 -27.07 59.45 -19.71
C THR A 102 -26.33 58.12 -19.94
N ILE A 103 -25.01 58.14 -20.09
CA ILE A 103 -24.16 56.94 -20.25
C ILE A 103 -23.45 56.59 -18.94
N LEU A 104 -23.05 57.60 -18.15
CA LEU A 104 -22.37 57.40 -16.87
C LEU A 104 -23.26 56.64 -15.88
N VAL A 105 -24.51 57.06 -15.73
CA VAL A 105 -25.43 56.49 -14.74
C VAL A 105 -25.68 54.98 -14.97
N PRO A 106 -26.07 54.49 -16.16
CA PRO A 106 -26.28 53.05 -16.35
C PRO A 106 -25.00 52.23 -16.20
N VAL A 107 -23.83 52.75 -16.57
CA VAL A 107 -22.54 52.05 -16.40
C VAL A 107 -22.19 51.93 -14.91
N VAL A 108 -22.36 53.00 -14.14
CA VAL A 108 -22.11 52.99 -12.69
C VAL A 108 -23.12 52.08 -11.99
N VAL A 109 -24.40 52.14 -12.37
CA VAL A 109 -25.44 51.24 -11.84
C VAL A 109 -25.11 49.79 -12.17
N LEU A 110 -24.70 49.47 -13.41
CA LEU A 110 -24.28 48.13 -13.79
C LEU A 110 -23.06 47.66 -12.98
N ALA A 111 -22.04 48.50 -12.81
CA ALA A 111 -20.88 48.19 -11.99
C ALA A 111 -21.25 47.94 -10.52
N ALA A 112 -22.16 48.75 -9.96
CA ALA A 112 -22.68 48.56 -8.61
C ALA A 112 -23.48 47.26 -8.48
N VAL A 113 -24.31 46.93 -9.46
CA VAL A 113 -25.05 45.66 -9.50
C VAL A 113 -24.09 44.47 -9.59
N VAL A 114 -23.09 44.52 -10.46
CA VAL A 114 -22.08 43.45 -10.58
C VAL A 114 -21.29 43.29 -9.29
N MET A 115 -20.86 44.40 -8.66
CA MET A 115 -20.16 44.36 -7.37
C MET A 115 -21.06 43.80 -6.26
N PHE A 116 -22.33 44.19 -6.23
CA PHE A 116 -23.31 43.70 -5.27
C PHE A 116 -23.59 42.20 -5.47
N VAL A 117 -23.81 41.75 -6.70
CA VAL A 117 -24.00 40.33 -7.03
C VAL A 117 -22.74 39.52 -6.74
N GLY A 118 -21.55 40.05 -7.04
CA GLY A 118 -20.28 39.42 -6.69
C GLY A 118 -20.10 39.30 -5.19
N TYR A 119 -20.42 40.35 -4.43
CA TYR A 119 -20.41 40.33 -2.97
C TYR A 119 -21.40 39.32 -2.40
N LEU A 120 -22.65 39.30 -2.90
CA LEU A 120 -23.66 38.32 -2.50
C LEU A 120 -23.22 36.90 -2.83
N SER A 121 -22.61 36.68 -4.00
CA SER A 121 -22.09 35.36 -4.40
C SER A 121 -20.96 34.90 -3.47
N TYR A 122 -20.04 35.80 -3.11
CA TYR A 122 -18.96 35.52 -2.17
C TYR A 122 -19.47 35.23 -0.74
N GLN A 123 -20.42 36.04 -0.25
CA GLN A 123 -21.09 35.76 1.02
C GLN A 123 -21.78 34.40 0.97
N PHE A 124 -22.60 34.14 -0.05
CA PHE A 124 -23.33 32.88 -0.17
C PHE A 124 -22.38 31.66 -0.23
N ALA A 125 -21.28 31.75 -0.99
CA ALA A 125 -20.28 30.69 -1.08
C ALA A 125 -19.55 30.43 0.26
N SER A 126 -19.23 31.48 1.02
CA SER A 126 -18.58 31.33 2.33
C SER A 126 -19.52 30.73 3.38
N PHE A 127 -20.84 30.96 3.27
CA PHE A 127 -21.84 30.25 4.07
C PHE A 127 -22.13 28.83 3.59
N ALA A 128 -22.03 28.55 2.29
CA ALA A 128 -22.44 27.28 1.69
C ALA A 128 -21.35 26.18 1.68
N THR A 129 -20.13 26.46 2.12
CA THR A 129 -19.02 25.47 2.09
C THR A 129 -19.20 24.42 3.19
N PRO A 130 -19.36 23.13 2.87
CA PRO A 130 -19.51 22.06 3.86
C PRO A 130 -18.27 21.90 4.76
N PRO A 131 -18.41 21.41 6.00
CA PRO A 131 -17.26 21.18 6.87
C PRO A 131 -16.34 20.10 6.29
N ARG A 132 -15.01 20.31 6.34
CA ARG A 132 -14.05 19.30 5.88
C ARG A 132 -14.09 18.07 6.80
N ILE A 133 -14.01 16.87 6.23
CA ILE A 133 -13.81 15.62 6.97
C ILE A 133 -12.69 14.81 6.32
N GLU A 134 -11.68 14.47 7.12
CA GLU A 134 -10.57 13.62 6.73
C GLU A 134 -10.52 12.43 7.68
N LEU A 135 -10.60 11.21 7.16
CA LEU A 135 -10.59 10.01 7.98
C LEU A 135 -9.17 9.43 8.01
N LEU A 136 -8.62 9.27 9.20
CA LEU A 136 -7.31 8.68 9.44
C LEU A 136 -7.41 7.16 9.61
N GLU A 137 -8.43 6.69 10.32
CA GLU A 137 -8.73 5.26 10.50
C GLU A 137 -10.23 5.02 10.31
N PRO A 138 -10.66 4.11 9.42
CA PRO A 138 -9.83 3.39 8.44
C PRO A 138 -9.32 4.30 7.30
N ALA A 139 -8.01 4.21 7.00
CA ALA A 139 -7.37 4.97 5.92
C ALA A 139 -7.84 4.52 4.53
N ALA A 140 -8.04 3.21 4.34
CA ALA A 140 -8.52 2.62 3.09
C ALA A 140 -10.05 2.45 3.11
N ALA A 141 -10.66 2.44 1.92
CA ALA A 141 -12.10 2.25 1.76
C ALA A 141 -12.56 0.86 2.26
N ASP A 142 -11.73 -0.16 2.09
CA ASP A 142 -11.96 -1.54 2.53
C ASP A 142 -10.86 -1.97 3.51
N THR A 143 -11.19 -1.98 4.81
CA THR A 143 -10.24 -2.36 5.86
C THR A 143 -10.62 -3.71 6.47
N LEU A 144 -9.62 -4.54 6.78
CA LEU A 144 -9.81 -5.79 7.51
C LEU A 144 -9.57 -5.57 9.00
N ALA A 145 -10.56 -5.88 9.83
CA ALA A 145 -10.47 -5.90 11.28
C ALA A 145 -10.40 -7.35 11.80
N ARG A 146 -9.61 -7.57 12.86
CA ARG A 146 -9.47 -8.86 13.55
C ARG A 146 -10.12 -8.87 14.94
N GLU A 147 -10.49 -7.71 15.43
CA GLU A 147 -11.16 -7.50 16.71
C GLU A 147 -12.57 -6.96 16.46
N SER A 148 -13.48 -7.28 17.39
CA SER A 148 -14.87 -6.82 17.32
C SER A 148 -15.03 -5.36 17.74
N GLU A 149 -14.04 -4.77 18.42
CA GLU A 149 -13.99 -3.32 18.68
C GLU A 149 -13.03 -2.67 17.69
N TYR A 150 -13.46 -1.55 17.09
CA TYR A 150 -12.67 -0.83 16.11
C TYR A 150 -12.70 0.66 16.40
N ILE A 151 -11.56 1.32 16.29
CA ILE A 151 -11.45 2.76 16.55
C ILE A 151 -11.51 3.51 15.23
N VAL A 152 -12.52 4.34 15.07
CA VAL A 152 -12.64 5.29 13.95
C VAL A 152 -11.97 6.60 14.36
N ARG A 153 -11.02 7.08 13.56
CA ARG A 153 -10.28 8.33 13.82
C ARG A 153 -10.32 9.24 12.62
N GLY A 154 -10.40 10.54 12.86
CA GLY A 154 -10.36 11.54 11.79
C GLY A 154 -10.07 12.94 12.28
N ARG A 155 -10.07 13.87 11.33
CA ARG A 155 -9.99 15.31 11.54
C ARG A 155 -11.15 16.01 10.87
N THR A 156 -11.67 17.03 11.54
CA THR A 156 -12.72 17.90 11.01
C THR A 156 -12.60 19.31 11.59
N VAL A 157 -13.64 20.13 11.48
CA VAL A 157 -13.71 21.46 12.09
C VAL A 157 -13.90 21.34 13.61
N PRO A 158 -13.18 22.10 14.46
CA PRO A 158 -13.26 21.97 15.92
C PRO A 158 -14.65 22.24 16.53
N ASP A 159 -15.48 23.04 15.84
CA ASP A 159 -16.85 23.37 16.22
C ASP A 159 -17.90 22.38 15.67
N GLY A 160 -17.44 21.31 15.02
CA GLY A 160 -18.29 20.26 14.47
C GLY A 160 -18.83 19.29 15.52
N ARG A 161 -19.95 18.65 15.21
CA ARG A 161 -20.49 17.48 15.92
C ARG A 161 -20.42 16.28 15.00
N VAL A 162 -19.68 15.26 15.42
CA VAL A 162 -19.51 14.03 14.64
C VAL A 162 -20.55 12.99 15.10
N THR A 163 -21.16 12.33 14.13
CA THR A 163 -22.04 11.17 14.32
C THR A 163 -21.47 10.00 13.53
N VAL A 164 -21.30 8.86 14.18
CA VAL A 164 -20.82 7.61 13.58
C VAL A 164 -21.94 6.58 13.65
N ARG A 165 -22.35 6.01 12.51
CA ARG A 165 -23.32 4.93 12.42
C ARG A 165 -22.68 3.69 11.82
N VAL A 166 -23.02 2.51 12.33
CA VAL A 166 -22.45 1.24 11.87
C VAL A 166 -23.55 0.26 11.48
N PHE A 167 -23.42 -0.29 10.27
CA PHE A 167 -24.34 -1.27 9.71
C PHE A 167 -23.61 -2.59 9.41
N PRO A 168 -24.22 -3.77 9.61
CA PRO A 168 -25.54 -3.99 10.19
C PRO A 168 -25.52 -3.84 11.71
N GLY A 169 -26.41 -3.00 12.27
CA GLY A 169 -26.50 -2.81 13.72
C GLY A 169 -27.29 -1.57 14.12
N PRO A 170 -27.69 -1.46 15.39
CA PRO A 170 -28.31 -0.26 15.94
C PRO A 170 -27.28 0.78 16.43
N GLU A 171 -25.99 0.51 16.26
CA GLU A 171 -24.94 1.32 16.87
C GLU A 171 -24.85 2.67 16.17
N THR A 172 -25.14 3.71 16.95
CA THR A 172 -25.02 5.10 16.54
C THR A 172 -24.40 5.86 17.71
N ILE A 173 -23.25 6.45 17.46
CA ILE A 173 -22.53 7.30 18.41
C ILE A 173 -22.69 8.73 17.91
N SER A 174 -23.50 9.52 18.60
CA SER A 174 -23.78 10.92 18.25
C SER A 174 -23.07 11.89 19.18
N ASP A 175 -22.99 13.16 18.76
CA ASP A 175 -22.46 14.28 19.54
C ASP A 175 -20.98 14.13 19.96
N ILE A 176 -20.19 13.44 19.15
CA ILE A 176 -18.73 13.38 19.36
C ILE A 176 -18.16 14.76 19.02
N ARG A 177 -17.55 15.41 20.00
CA ARG A 177 -16.91 16.72 19.85
C ARG A 177 -15.45 16.55 19.48
N PRO A 178 -14.99 17.06 18.33
CA PRO A 178 -13.57 17.12 18.02
C PRO A 178 -12.79 17.93 19.06
N ALA A 179 -11.53 17.58 19.27
CA ALA A 179 -10.60 18.35 20.08
C ALA A 179 -10.28 19.70 19.42
N SER A 180 -9.58 20.58 20.14
CA SER A 180 -9.22 21.93 19.65
C SER A 180 -8.36 21.91 18.38
N ASP A 181 -7.63 20.82 18.13
CA ASP A 181 -6.85 20.59 16.90
C ASP A 181 -7.68 19.97 15.75
N GLY A 182 -8.98 19.76 15.98
CA GLY A 182 -9.93 19.17 15.03
C GLY A 182 -9.95 17.64 15.01
N THR A 183 -9.17 16.96 15.85
CA THR A 183 -9.15 15.48 15.89
C THR A 183 -10.37 14.90 16.60
N PHE A 184 -10.88 13.76 16.12
CA PHE A 184 -11.92 13.00 16.80
C PHE A 184 -11.61 11.50 16.76
N SER A 185 -12.15 10.77 17.72
CA SER A 185 -12.05 9.32 17.82
C SER A 185 -13.36 8.73 18.37
N ALA A 186 -13.76 7.58 17.86
CA ALA A 186 -14.91 6.83 18.37
C ALA A 186 -14.63 5.33 18.28
N THR A 187 -14.90 4.60 19.37
CA THR A 187 -14.83 3.13 19.37
C THR A 187 -16.19 2.58 19.00
N ILE A 188 -16.23 1.76 17.96
CA ILE A 188 -17.43 1.09 17.45
C ILE A 188 -17.33 -0.42 17.59
N LYS A 189 -18.46 -1.11 17.67
CA LYS A 189 -18.53 -2.58 17.65
C LYS A 189 -18.89 -3.10 16.27
N LEU A 190 -18.03 -3.96 15.73
CA LEU A 190 -18.21 -4.63 14.45
C LEU A 190 -18.94 -5.96 14.64
N ARG A 191 -19.78 -6.31 13.67
CA ARG A 191 -20.36 -7.65 13.54
C ARG A 191 -19.52 -8.51 12.60
N PRO A 192 -19.50 -9.85 12.77
CA PRO A 192 -18.81 -10.73 11.84
C PRO A 192 -19.22 -10.49 10.38
N GLY A 193 -18.24 -10.36 9.49
CA GLY A 193 -18.45 -10.06 8.08
C GLY A 193 -18.28 -8.58 7.72
N PRO A 194 -18.89 -8.11 6.62
CA PRO A 194 -18.78 -6.72 6.19
C PRO A 194 -19.61 -5.78 7.08
N ASN A 195 -18.99 -4.68 7.51
CA ASN A 195 -19.64 -3.58 8.21
C ASN A 195 -19.47 -2.28 7.40
N HIS A 196 -20.53 -1.49 7.28
CA HIS A 196 -20.51 -0.16 6.69
C HIS A 196 -20.57 0.89 7.77
N VAL A 197 -19.56 1.75 7.82
CA VAL A 197 -19.43 2.85 8.78
C VAL A 197 -19.72 4.16 8.06
N GLU A 198 -20.75 4.86 8.49
CA GLU A 198 -21.12 6.19 8.04
C GLU A 198 -20.67 7.21 9.09
N ILE A 199 -19.88 8.20 8.67
CA ILE A 199 -19.43 9.29 9.53
C ILE A 199 -20.01 10.60 8.97
N GLN A 200 -20.82 11.26 9.78
CA GLN A 200 -21.41 12.57 9.48
C GLN A 200 -20.82 13.63 10.40
N VAL A 201 -20.53 14.81 9.86
CA VAL A 201 -20.13 15.99 10.61
C VAL A 201 -21.16 17.08 10.38
N LEU A 202 -21.70 17.63 11.46
CA LEU A 202 -22.54 18.82 11.45
C LEU A 202 -21.78 19.98 12.08
N ASP A 203 -21.54 21.08 11.34
CA ASP A 203 -20.90 22.27 11.92
C ASP A 203 -21.86 23.16 12.72
N ALA A 204 -21.34 24.19 13.37
CA ALA A 204 -22.14 25.11 14.18
C ALA A 204 -23.19 25.90 13.36
N ALA A 205 -22.99 26.03 12.04
CA ALA A 205 -23.94 26.66 11.13
C ALA A 205 -24.99 25.68 10.58
N GLY A 206 -24.96 24.41 11.00
CA GLY A 206 -25.89 23.37 10.59
C GLY A 206 -25.58 22.72 9.24
N LYS A 207 -24.35 22.89 8.71
CA LYS A 207 -23.95 22.25 7.46
C LYS A 207 -23.43 20.84 7.71
N LEU A 208 -23.79 19.93 6.81
CA LEU A 208 -23.48 18.51 6.92
C LEU A 208 -22.44 18.08 5.88
N SER A 209 -21.47 17.29 6.33
CA SER A 209 -20.57 16.50 5.48
C SER A 209 -20.65 15.04 5.89
N GLN A 210 -20.45 14.14 4.92
CA GLN A 210 -20.53 12.71 5.16
C GLN A 210 -19.43 11.95 4.44
N VAL A 211 -18.90 10.91 5.08
CA VAL A 211 -17.98 9.94 4.49
C VAL A 211 -18.36 8.53 4.93
N ASN A 212 -18.24 7.57 4.02
CA ASN A 212 -18.55 6.16 4.27
C ASN A 212 -17.27 5.31 4.17
N ARG A 213 -17.22 4.23 4.94
CA ARG A 213 -16.14 3.23 4.93
C ARG A 213 -16.70 1.82 5.10
N SER A 214 -16.00 0.85 4.52
CA SER A 214 -16.29 -0.56 4.69
C SER A 214 -15.19 -1.21 5.54
N ILE A 215 -15.60 -1.90 6.61
CA ILE A 215 -14.72 -2.65 7.48
C ILE A 215 -15.20 -4.09 7.53
N ARG A 216 -14.41 -5.03 7.02
CA ARG A 216 -14.69 -6.45 7.15
C ARG A 216 -14.09 -6.94 8.48
N TYR A 217 -14.94 -7.37 9.40
CA TYR A 217 -14.49 -8.06 10.60
C TYR A 217 -14.46 -9.56 10.33
N GLU A 218 -13.27 -10.12 10.23
CA GLU A 218 -13.09 -11.56 10.20
C GLU A 218 -12.88 -12.03 11.63
N VAL A 219 -13.84 -12.82 12.13
CA VAL A 219 -13.66 -13.54 13.39
C VAL A 219 -12.51 -14.50 13.15
N VAL A 220 -11.34 -14.15 13.66
CA VAL A 220 -10.28 -15.13 13.86
C VAL A 220 -10.89 -16.07 14.89
N ALA A 221 -11.37 -17.22 14.43
CA ALA A 221 -11.69 -18.30 15.34
C ALA A 221 -10.41 -18.53 16.13
N GLU A 222 -10.39 -18.09 17.38
CA GLU A 222 -9.49 -18.67 18.36
C GLU A 222 -9.74 -20.15 18.21
N ARG A 223 -8.79 -20.86 17.59
CA ARG A 223 -8.72 -22.30 17.80
C ARG A 223 -8.59 -22.38 19.30
N THR A 224 -9.68 -22.71 20.00
CA THR A 224 -9.55 -23.31 21.33
C THR A 224 -8.40 -24.29 21.16
N PRO A 225 -7.27 -24.13 21.87
CA PRO A 225 -6.23 -25.13 21.79
C PRO A 225 -6.97 -26.43 22.04
N GLY A 226 -6.94 -27.34 21.06
CA GLY A 226 -7.41 -28.70 21.32
C GLY A 226 -6.72 -29.15 22.60
N PRO A 227 -7.35 -30.03 23.39
CA PRO A 227 -6.74 -30.51 24.63
C PRO A 227 -5.26 -30.83 24.33
N GLU A 228 -4.37 -30.22 25.11
CA GLU A 228 -2.94 -30.22 24.85
C GLU A 228 -2.49 -31.64 24.51
N ALA A 229 -1.87 -31.81 23.34
CA ALA A 229 -1.55 -33.14 22.84
C ALA A 229 -0.62 -33.82 23.85
N PRO A 230 -0.95 -35.02 24.36
CA PRO A 230 -0.22 -35.62 25.45
C PRO A 230 1.23 -35.92 25.02
N ALA A 231 2.20 -35.70 25.90
CA ALA A 231 3.58 -36.04 25.58
C ALA A 231 3.76 -37.56 25.48
N VAL A 232 4.37 -38.03 24.39
CA VAL A 232 4.87 -39.40 24.21
C VAL A 232 6.35 -39.30 23.93
N VAL A 233 7.13 -40.09 24.65
CA VAL A 233 8.57 -40.19 24.48
C VAL A 233 8.88 -41.63 24.11
N VAL A 234 9.24 -41.86 22.85
CA VAL A 234 9.70 -43.17 22.38
C VAL A 234 11.20 -43.33 22.66
N GLU A 235 11.53 -44.24 23.57
CA GLU A 235 12.91 -44.63 23.93
C GLU A 235 13.45 -45.68 22.93
N GLN A 236 12.62 -46.67 22.56
CA GLN A 236 12.90 -47.63 21.48
C GLN A 236 11.67 -47.85 20.59
N PRO A 237 11.85 -48.02 19.28
CA PRO A 237 13.12 -48.08 18.58
C PRO A 237 13.74 -46.70 18.30
N ALA A 238 15.06 -46.66 18.14
CA ALA A 238 15.73 -45.47 17.65
C ALA A 238 15.32 -45.18 16.20
N GLN A 239 15.26 -43.91 15.82
CA GLN A 239 14.99 -43.53 14.43
C GLN A 239 16.08 -44.10 13.50
N GLY A 240 15.66 -44.86 12.49
CA GLY A 240 16.55 -45.55 11.56
C GLY A 240 17.23 -46.80 12.13
N GLY A 241 16.79 -47.31 13.28
CA GLY A 241 17.39 -48.48 13.92
C GLY A 241 17.30 -49.75 13.06
N THR A 242 18.33 -50.59 13.12
CA THR A 242 18.37 -51.88 12.42
C THR A 242 18.28 -53.02 13.43
N TYR A 243 17.40 -53.98 13.15
CA TYR A 243 17.15 -55.15 13.99
C TYR A 243 17.35 -56.42 13.15
N THR A 244 18.20 -57.32 13.62
CA THR A 244 18.56 -58.54 12.89
C THR A 244 18.21 -59.77 13.73
N ASN A 245 17.47 -60.70 13.14
CA ASN A 245 17.02 -61.93 13.80
C ASN A 245 16.25 -61.71 15.13
N SER A 246 15.63 -60.54 15.31
CA SER A 246 14.89 -60.20 16.53
C SER A 246 13.63 -59.42 16.21
N GLY A 247 12.68 -59.44 17.15
CA GLY A 247 11.58 -58.48 17.16
C GLY A 247 12.10 -57.05 17.37
N VAL A 248 11.26 -56.08 17.04
CA VAL A 248 11.53 -54.65 17.25
C VAL A 248 11.01 -54.27 18.64
N PRO A 249 11.90 -53.89 19.59
CA PRO A 249 11.48 -53.43 20.89
C PRO A 249 10.79 -52.07 20.77
N VAL A 250 9.70 -51.93 21.51
CA VAL A 250 8.83 -50.77 21.57
C VAL A 250 8.76 -50.35 23.02
N SER A 251 9.47 -49.29 23.39
CA SER A 251 9.48 -48.82 24.77
C SER A 251 9.54 -47.31 24.88
N GLY A 252 9.06 -46.80 26.01
CA GLY A 252 9.04 -45.36 26.25
C GLY A 252 8.13 -44.96 27.40
N ARG A 253 7.76 -43.68 27.40
CA ARG A 253 6.88 -43.08 28.41
C ARG A 253 5.79 -42.27 27.76
N VAL A 254 4.65 -42.24 28.44
CA VAL A 254 3.53 -41.34 28.11
C VAL A 254 3.23 -40.42 29.29
N GLU A 255 2.67 -39.26 29.01
CA GLU A 255 2.21 -38.32 30.02
C GLU A 255 1.04 -38.88 30.87
N ARG A 256 0.90 -38.37 32.09
CA ARG A 256 -0.28 -38.66 32.93
C ARG A 256 -1.55 -38.22 32.21
N GLY A 257 -2.53 -39.13 32.12
CA GLY A 257 -3.82 -38.86 31.46
C GLY A 257 -3.97 -39.49 30.08
N VAL A 258 -2.89 -40.06 29.52
CA VAL A 258 -2.99 -40.99 28.38
C VAL A 258 -3.68 -42.26 28.85
N VAL A 259 -4.77 -42.63 28.17
CA VAL A 259 -5.57 -43.83 28.48
C VAL A 259 -5.38 -44.95 27.47
N SER A 260 -4.85 -44.65 26.29
CA SER A 260 -4.50 -45.66 25.30
C SER A 260 -3.26 -45.28 24.51
N LEU A 261 -2.44 -46.29 24.20
CA LEU A 261 -1.31 -46.20 23.29
C LEU A 261 -1.47 -47.30 22.25
N THR A 262 -1.30 -46.94 20.99
CA THR A 262 -1.26 -47.91 19.89
C THR A 262 0.00 -47.74 19.07
N VAL A 263 0.52 -48.83 18.53
CA VAL A 263 1.63 -48.84 17.56
C VAL A 263 1.13 -49.50 16.30
N ASN A 264 1.07 -48.74 15.20
CA ASN A 264 0.46 -49.19 13.94
C ASN A 264 -0.97 -49.73 14.10
N GLY A 265 -1.71 -49.18 15.08
CA GLY A 265 -3.08 -49.59 15.41
C GLY A 265 -3.19 -50.76 16.40
N ALA A 266 -2.11 -51.49 16.66
CA ALA A 266 -2.10 -52.52 17.70
C ALA A 266 -1.99 -51.88 19.10
N PRO A 267 -2.82 -52.28 20.08
CA PRO A 267 -2.76 -51.71 21.43
C PRO A 267 -1.49 -52.14 22.17
N VAL A 268 -0.85 -51.19 22.84
CA VAL A 268 0.32 -51.43 23.72
C VAL A 268 -0.09 -51.12 25.16
N THR A 269 0.25 -52.03 26.07
CA THR A 269 -0.09 -51.87 27.49
C THR A 269 0.78 -50.78 28.13
N ILE A 270 0.12 -49.84 28.82
CA ILE A 270 0.76 -48.79 29.59
C ILE A 270 0.77 -49.22 31.06
N GLY A 271 1.96 -49.26 31.67
CA GLY A 271 2.14 -49.49 33.10
C GLY A 271 1.59 -48.34 33.94
N ALA A 272 1.32 -48.60 35.22
CA ALA A 272 0.78 -47.61 36.15
C ALA A 272 1.69 -46.37 36.34
N ASP A 273 2.99 -46.49 36.04
CA ASP A 273 3.99 -45.42 36.07
C ASP A 273 4.09 -44.64 34.75
N GLY A 274 3.24 -44.95 33.77
CA GLY A 274 3.24 -44.34 32.44
C GLY A 274 4.31 -44.91 31.50
N ARG A 275 5.02 -45.97 31.89
CA ARG A 275 5.95 -46.67 30.99
C ARG A 275 5.23 -47.69 30.15
N PHE A 276 5.66 -47.86 28.91
CA PHE A 276 5.24 -48.97 28.07
C PHE A 276 6.46 -49.74 27.58
N THR A 277 6.29 -51.05 27.41
CA THR A 277 7.31 -51.92 26.85
C THR A 277 6.61 -53.08 26.15
N ASP A 278 7.00 -53.32 24.91
CA ASP A 278 6.50 -54.39 24.06
C ASP A 278 7.58 -54.79 23.05
N SER A 279 7.36 -55.90 22.34
CA SER A 279 8.21 -56.33 21.23
C SER A 279 7.34 -56.79 20.08
N ILE A 280 7.48 -56.13 18.93
CA ILE A 280 6.67 -56.41 17.75
C ILE A 280 7.53 -57.15 16.73
N ASP A 281 7.04 -58.30 16.29
CA ASP A 281 7.65 -59.08 15.22
C ASP A 281 7.28 -58.47 13.86
N TYR A 282 8.29 -58.20 13.03
CA TYR A 282 8.12 -57.64 11.68
C TYR A 282 8.85 -58.51 10.66
N THR A 283 8.30 -58.59 9.46
CA THR A 283 8.97 -59.21 8.31
C THR A 283 10.20 -58.41 7.87
N ALA A 284 11.08 -59.00 7.06
CA ALA A 284 12.24 -58.29 6.54
C ALA A 284 11.84 -57.04 5.74
N GLY A 285 12.57 -55.94 5.92
CA GLY A 285 12.34 -54.68 5.21
C GLY A 285 12.31 -53.46 6.12
N THR A 286 12.03 -52.31 5.53
CA THR A 286 11.86 -51.04 6.25
C THR A 286 10.41 -50.88 6.72
N HIS A 287 10.23 -50.62 8.01
CA HIS A 287 8.92 -50.43 8.64
C HIS A 287 8.84 -49.05 9.29
N ALA A 288 7.66 -48.43 9.23
CA ALA A 288 7.35 -47.24 9.98
C ALA A 288 6.42 -47.62 11.15
N LEU A 289 6.89 -47.39 12.37
CA LEU A 289 6.14 -47.61 13.60
C LEU A 289 5.51 -46.29 14.02
N ARG A 290 4.21 -46.16 13.85
CA ARG A 290 3.43 -44.99 14.26
C ARG A 290 2.83 -45.24 15.64
N PHE A 291 3.38 -44.56 16.65
CA PHE A 291 2.91 -44.50 18.02
C PHE A 291 1.80 -43.46 18.10
N ILE A 292 0.65 -43.82 18.65
CA ILE A 292 -0.47 -42.90 18.85
C ILE A 292 -0.93 -43.03 20.30
N ALA A 293 -0.77 -41.96 21.07
CA ALA A 293 -1.31 -41.86 22.42
C ALA A 293 -2.58 -41.02 22.43
N LYS A 294 -3.59 -41.46 23.19
CA LYS A 294 -4.85 -40.75 23.33
C LYS A 294 -5.20 -40.53 24.79
N THR A 295 -5.68 -39.34 25.13
CA THR A 295 -6.23 -39.03 26.46
C THR A 295 -7.72 -39.35 26.54
N ALA A 296 -8.26 -39.42 27.76
CA ALA A 296 -9.70 -39.58 27.98
C ALA A 296 -10.54 -38.45 27.35
N ALA A 297 -9.96 -37.25 27.22
CA ALA A 297 -10.60 -36.08 26.59
C ALA A 297 -10.55 -36.11 25.05
N GLY A 298 -9.94 -37.16 24.44
CA GLY A 298 -9.81 -37.30 23.00
C GLY A 298 -8.63 -36.55 22.38
N ALA A 299 -7.73 -35.97 23.19
CA ALA A 299 -6.47 -35.42 22.69
C ALA A 299 -5.60 -36.55 22.16
N GLU A 300 -4.99 -36.36 20.99
CA GLU A 300 -4.09 -37.34 20.39
C GLU A 300 -2.72 -36.73 20.10
N SER A 301 -1.68 -37.51 20.32
CA SER A 301 -0.34 -37.23 19.81
C SER A 301 0.17 -38.45 19.04
N ALA A 302 1.02 -38.20 18.04
CA ALA A 302 1.62 -39.26 17.26
C ALA A 302 3.12 -39.04 17.09
N GLU A 303 3.88 -40.11 17.25
CA GLU A 303 5.31 -40.16 16.97
C GLU A 303 5.58 -41.32 16.00
N THR A 304 6.45 -41.14 15.02
CA THR A 304 6.78 -42.19 14.05
C THR A 304 8.25 -42.51 14.11
N ARG A 305 8.58 -43.80 14.23
CA ARG A 305 9.95 -44.31 14.13
C ARG A 305 10.11 -45.23 12.92
N THR A 306 11.07 -44.95 12.06
CA THR A 306 11.42 -45.83 10.94
C THR A 306 12.50 -46.81 11.39
N VAL A 307 12.35 -48.10 11.07
CA VAL A 307 13.34 -49.14 11.39
C VAL A 307 13.55 -50.06 10.20
N THR A 308 14.67 -50.78 10.18
CA THR A 308 14.95 -51.81 9.18
C THR A 308 15.09 -53.16 9.89
N VAL A 309 14.32 -54.16 9.45
CA VAL A 309 14.39 -55.53 9.96
C VAL A 309 15.03 -56.43 8.92
N SER A 310 15.90 -57.32 9.38
CA SER A 310 16.62 -58.28 8.54
C SER A 310 16.70 -59.64 9.23
N PHE A 311 16.73 -60.70 8.42
CA PHE A 311 16.94 -62.07 8.90
C PHE A 311 18.14 -62.67 8.17
N THR A 312 18.98 -63.38 8.91
CA THR A 312 20.12 -64.16 8.39
C THR A 312 20.02 -65.64 8.80
N ALA A 313 18.94 -66.01 9.50
CA ALA A 313 18.63 -67.33 10.00
C ALA A 313 17.10 -67.49 10.12
N ALA A 314 16.62 -68.73 10.33
CA ALA A 314 15.23 -69.00 10.66
C ALA A 314 14.99 -68.58 12.11
N VAL A 315 14.16 -67.57 12.30
CA VAL A 315 13.69 -67.13 13.61
C VAL A 315 12.25 -67.57 13.76
N VAL A 316 12.02 -68.49 14.70
CA VAL A 316 10.70 -69.04 15.00
C VAL A 316 10.30 -68.62 16.39
N THR A 317 9.32 -67.72 16.49
CA THR A 317 8.69 -67.32 17.74
C THR A 317 7.41 -68.12 17.93
N ILE A 318 7.28 -68.75 19.09
CA ILE A 318 6.12 -69.52 19.54
C ILE A 318 5.41 -68.73 20.62
N ARG A 319 4.10 -68.52 20.46
CA ARG A 319 3.23 -67.96 21.50
C ARG A 319 2.18 -69.00 21.86
N ILE A 320 2.10 -69.34 23.15
CA ILE A 320 1.08 -70.27 23.64
C ILE A 320 -0.19 -69.48 23.97
N GLU A 321 -1.29 -69.81 23.31
CA GLU A 321 -2.57 -69.11 23.43
C GLU A 321 -3.73 -70.07 23.67
N GLY A 322 -4.76 -69.65 24.41
CA GLY A 322 -6.00 -70.43 24.58
C GLY A 322 -5.89 -71.71 25.40
N GLY A 323 -4.76 -71.97 26.07
CA GLY A 323 -4.55 -73.13 26.94
C GLY A 323 -3.06 -73.43 27.16
N SER A 324 -2.73 -74.67 27.49
CA SER A 324 -1.34 -75.14 27.60
C SER A 324 -0.95 -76.06 26.45
N ALA A 325 0.35 -76.12 26.16
CA ALA A 325 0.90 -77.00 25.14
C ALA A 325 2.26 -77.58 25.58
N TRP A 326 2.44 -78.88 25.40
CA TRP A 326 3.79 -79.47 25.45
C TRP A 326 4.56 -79.04 24.22
N LEU A 327 5.79 -78.53 24.38
CA LEU A 327 6.62 -78.00 23.31
C LEU A 327 8.03 -78.57 23.37
N LEU A 328 8.52 -79.13 22.27
CA LEU A 328 9.90 -79.54 22.04
C LEU A 328 10.42 -78.82 20.79
N ALA A 329 11.51 -78.07 20.93
CA ALA A 329 12.18 -77.46 19.79
C ALA A 329 13.53 -78.12 19.55
N ARG A 330 13.90 -78.31 18.28
CA ARG A 330 15.25 -78.66 17.85
C ARG A 330 15.79 -77.55 16.95
N VAL A 331 16.95 -77.01 17.29
CA VAL A 331 17.67 -76.02 16.49
C VAL A 331 18.89 -76.70 15.90
N ASP A 332 18.98 -76.72 14.57
CA ASP A 332 20.05 -77.36 13.81
C ASP A 332 20.31 -78.82 14.25
N GLY A 333 19.22 -79.56 14.48
CA GLY A 333 19.23 -80.96 14.88
C GLY A 333 19.44 -81.23 16.39
N LYS A 334 19.76 -80.21 17.19
CA LYS A 334 19.95 -80.34 18.65
C LYS A 334 18.73 -79.82 19.40
N GLN A 335 18.32 -80.50 20.46
CA GLN A 335 17.22 -80.05 21.31
C GLN A 335 17.57 -78.70 21.96
N ALA A 336 16.64 -77.74 21.87
CA ALA A 336 16.78 -76.44 22.51
C ALA A 336 16.55 -76.55 24.02
N GLU A 337 17.38 -75.84 24.78
CA GLU A 337 17.31 -75.81 26.24
C GLU A 337 15.95 -75.29 26.72
N GLY A 338 15.47 -75.81 27.86
CA GLY A 338 14.18 -75.39 28.45
C GLY A 338 12.93 -75.90 27.73
N THR A 339 13.07 -76.65 26.63
CA THR A 339 11.97 -77.32 25.91
C THR A 339 11.85 -78.80 26.29
N GLY A 340 10.85 -79.49 25.74
CA GLY A 340 10.48 -80.86 26.11
C GLY A 340 9.50 -80.93 27.29
N ARG A 341 8.76 -79.84 27.54
CA ARG A 341 7.84 -79.69 28.69
C ARG A 341 6.58 -78.93 28.29
N VAL A 342 5.61 -78.86 29.21
CA VAL A 342 4.38 -78.07 29.07
C VAL A 342 4.66 -76.59 29.34
N PHE A 343 4.13 -75.74 28.47
CA PHE A 343 4.08 -74.30 28.61
C PHE A 343 2.62 -73.86 28.74
N GLU A 344 2.37 -72.91 29.63
CA GLU A 344 1.06 -72.33 29.89
C GLU A 344 0.74 -71.17 28.92
N ALA A 345 -0.53 -70.79 28.84
CA ALA A 345 -0.98 -69.65 28.04
C ALA A 345 -0.21 -68.37 28.41
N GLY A 346 0.19 -67.60 27.40
CA GLY A 346 1.02 -66.42 27.52
C GLY A 346 2.53 -66.69 27.47
N ALA A 347 2.96 -67.96 27.50
CA ALA A 347 4.37 -68.28 27.30
C ALA A 347 4.82 -67.95 25.87
N VAL A 348 5.94 -67.22 25.76
CA VAL A 348 6.59 -66.89 24.49
C VAL A 348 7.98 -67.50 24.47
N GLN A 349 8.34 -68.18 23.38
CA GLN A 349 9.67 -68.76 23.17
C GLN A 349 10.16 -68.45 21.76
N THR A 350 11.40 -68.02 21.62
CA THR A 350 12.00 -67.71 20.31
C THR A 350 13.22 -68.58 20.09
N PHE A 351 13.29 -69.19 18.90
CA PHE A 351 14.38 -70.07 18.49
C PHE A 351 15.00 -69.54 17.20
N THR A 352 16.33 -69.53 17.12
CA THR A 352 17.07 -69.02 15.96
C THR A 352 18.12 -70.03 15.51
N GLY A 353 18.10 -70.40 14.23
CA GLY A 353 19.09 -71.32 13.64
C GLY A 353 18.93 -71.43 12.12
N LYS A 354 19.73 -72.27 11.46
CA LYS A 354 19.55 -72.52 10.01
C LYS A 354 18.25 -73.30 9.76
N GLN A 355 17.96 -74.23 10.66
CA GLN A 355 16.76 -75.05 10.69
C GLN A 355 16.22 -75.11 12.11
N VAL A 356 14.93 -74.83 12.28
CA VAL A 356 14.22 -74.94 13.55
C VAL A 356 13.05 -75.90 13.37
N THR A 357 13.04 -77.01 14.10
CA THR A 357 11.94 -77.98 14.14
C THR A 357 11.18 -77.83 15.45
N ILE A 358 9.87 -77.60 15.36
CA ILE A 358 8.97 -77.47 16.49
C ILE A 358 8.03 -78.67 16.51
N ARG A 359 7.99 -79.37 17.65
CA ARG A 359 7.00 -80.41 17.95
C ARG A 359 6.14 -79.95 19.12
N THR A 360 4.83 -79.92 18.92
CA THR A 360 3.86 -79.53 19.96
C THR A 360 2.83 -80.62 20.20
N GLY A 361 2.37 -80.76 21.45
CA GLY A 361 1.29 -81.67 21.85
C GLY A 361 -0.11 -81.07 21.81
N ASN A 362 -0.22 -79.75 21.58
CA ASN A 362 -1.51 -79.07 21.40
C ASN A 362 -1.35 -77.98 20.33
N ALA A 363 -1.50 -78.38 19.07
CA ALA A 363 -1.18 -77.53 17.94
C ALA A 363 -2.11 -76.30 17.80
N ALA A 364 -3.37 -76.38 18.22
CA ALA A 364 -4.26 -75.21 18.24
C ALA A 364 -3.80 -74.11 19.21
N ALA A 365 -3.17 -74.50 20.33
CA ALA A 365 -2.66 -73.55 21.32
C ALA A 365 -1.27 -73.01 20.97
N THR A 366 -0.64 -73.49 19.89
CA THR A 366 0.75 -73.15 19.53
C THR A 366 0.75 -72.22 18.33
N GLN A 367 0.71 -70.91 18.57
CA GLN A 367 0.83 -69.89 17.51
C GLN A 367 2.30 -69.74 17.10
N VAL A 368 2.54 -69.66 15.80
CA VAL A 368 3.90 -69.56 15.25
C VAL A 368 4.06 -68.32 14.40
N ILE A 369 5.17 -67.64 14.62
CA ILE A 369 5.65 -66.53 13.81
C ILE A 369 7.03 -66.95 13.27
N HIS A 370 7.20 -66.94 11.95
CA HIS A 370 8.44 -67.30 11.29
C HIS A 370 8.99 -66.08 10.53
N ASN A 371 10.19 -65.62 10.90
CA ASN A 371 10.82 -64.42 10.33
C ASN A 371 9.87 -63.21 10.27
N GLY A 372 9.10 -63.02 11.35
CA GLY A 372 8.13 -61.94 11.49
C GLY A 372 6.79 -62.15 10.80
N GLU A 373 6.61 -63.22 10.02
CA GLU A 373 5.34 -63.58 9.40
C GLU A 373 4.52 -64.49 10.32
N LEU A 374 3.27 -64.13 10.60
CA LEU A 374 2.36 -64.97 11.37
C LEU A 374 1.94 -66.19 10.52
N VAL A 375 2.45 -67.37 10.89
CA VAL A 375 2.05 -68.66 10.32
C VAL A 375 0.71 -69.12 10.92
N GLY A 376 0.42 -68.70 12.16
CA GLY A 376 -0.78 -69.06 12.91
C GLY A 376 -0.61 -70.36 13.70
N ALA A 377 -1.72 -70.97 14.09
CA ALA A 377 -1.72 -72.22 14.83
C ALA A 377 -1.16 -73.37 13.99
N LEU A 378 -0.38 -74.27 14.62
CA LEU A 378 0.21 -75.40 13.90
C LEU A 378 -0.81 -76.46 13.45
N GLY A 379 -2.00 -76.49 14.06
CA GLY A 379 -3.02 -77.50 13.81
C GLY A 379 -4.22 -77.35 14.73
N THR A 380 -4.92 -78.46 15.00
CA THR A 380 -6.16 -78.47 15.81
C THR A 380 -5.91 -78.80 17.28
N ALA A 381 -6.96 -78.67 18.11
CA ALA A 381 -6.86 -78.87 19.56
C ALA A 381 -6.47 -80.31 19.90
N GLY A 382 -5.43 -80.45 20.74
CA GLY A 382 -4.89 -81.75 21.17
C GLY A 382 -4.11 -82.51 20.09
N GLN A 383 -3.97 -81.97 18.88
CA GLN A 383 -3.18 -82.60 17.83
C GLN A 383 -1.69 -82.46 18.13
N VAL A 384 -0.96 -83.57 18.01
CA VAL A 384 0.51 -83.56 18.01
C VAL A 384 1.01 -83.24 16.60
N VAL A 385 1.75 -82.14 16.45
CA VAL A 385 2.30 -81.70 15.16
C VAL A 385 3.79 -81.47 15.29
N GLU A 386 4.55 -81.90 14.28
CA GLU A 386 5.96 -81.53 14.10
C GLU A 386 6.09 -80.74 12.79
N ARG A 387 6.73 -79.56 12.84
CA ARG A 387 6.95 -78.69 11.68
C ARG A 387 8.36 -78.13 11.69
N THR A 388 8.99 -78.08 10.53
CA THR A 388 10.35 -77.56 10.34
C THR A 388 10.31 -76.27 9.55
N PHE A 389 11.06 -75.27 10.05
CA PHE A 389 11.23 -73.95 9.48
C PHE A 389 12.70 -73.76 9.12
N THR A 390 12.95 -73.16 7.95
CA THR A 390 14.30 -72.94 7.44
C THR A 390 14.43 -71.52 6.90
N PHE A 391 15.63 -70.97 6.99
CA PHE A 391 15.97 -69.73 6.28
C PHE A 391 16.10 -70.06 4.79
N GLN A 392 15.34 -69.36 3.94
CA GLN A 392 15.42 -69.55 2.49
C GLN A 392 16.57 -68.75 1.88
#